data_AF-X1TKL8-F1
#
_entry.id   AF-X1TKL8-F1
#
_cell.length_a   1.000
_cell.length_b   1.000
_cell.length_c   1.000
_cell.angle_alpha   90.00
_cell.angle_beta   90.00
_cell.angle_gamma   90.00
#
_symmetry.space_group_name_H-M   'P 1'
#
loop_
_entity.id
_entity.type
_entity.pdbx_description
1 polymer ?
#
loop_
_entity_poly.entity_id
_entity_poly.type
_entity_poly.pdbx_seq_one_letter_code
_entity_poly.pdbx_strand_id
1 'polypeptide(L)'
;MEIAEKILVLKSRETKTLIEKLHEYEDALEKAMIAEADFKNANHSYLGSGDCQEVKRILAELAAQAPETNGADKKMTVAGRENWLHKQRTENTELSDAIVKQRQVAFLVDDHQIKVELARRRLEGIRAVLALTTQQIAFLASG
;
A
#
# COMPACT_ATOMS: atom_id res chain seq x y z
N MET A 1 -6.29 34.14 -36.84
CA MET A 1 -5.18 33.19 -37.06
C MET A 1 -5.34 32.62 -38.44
N GLU A 2 -4.33 32.76 -39.28
CA GLU A 2 -4.38 32.28 -40.67
C GLU A 2 -4.38 30.74 -40.70
N ILE A 3 -4.91 30.16 -41.78
CA ILE A 3 -4.98 28.70 -41.96
C ILE A 3 -3.56 28.08 -41.91
N ALA A 4 -2.55 28.77 -42.42
CA ALA A 4 -1.16 28.33 -42.38
C ALA A 4 -0.63 28.21 -40.94
N GLU A 5 -0.95 29.18 -40.08
CA GLU A 5 -0.58 29.17 -38.66
C GLU A 5 -1.31 28.04 -37.90
N LYS A 6 -2.59 27.81 -38.18
CA LYS A 6 -3.37 26.67 -37.65
C LYS A 6 -2.72 25.34 -37.99
N ILE A 7 -2.33 25.14 -39.24
CA ILE A 7 -1.68 23.91 -39.71
C ILE A 7 -0.31 23.71 -39.04
N LEU A 8 0.46 24.78 -38.84
CA LEU A 8 1.78 24.71 -38.19
C LEU A 8 1.67 24.30 -36.71
N VAL A 9 0.69 24.86 -35.99
CA VAL A 9 0.35 24.47 -34.61
C VAL A 9 -0.18 23.04 -34.52
N LEU A 10 -0.98 22.60 -35.48
CA LEU A 10 -1.48 21.21 -35.50
C LEU A 10 -0.35 20.20 -35.77
N LYS A 11 0.58 20.53 -36.66
CA LYS A 11 1.75 19.69 -36.96
C LYS A 11 2.77 19.63 -35.83
N SER A 12 2.84 20.64 -34.97
CA SER A 12 3.77 20.68 -33.84
C SER A 12 3.26 19.97 -32.59
N ARG A 13 2.01 19.48 -32.58
CA ARG A 13 1.46 18.73 -31.44
C ARG A 13 2.00 17.31 -31.39
N GLU A 14 2.66 16.96 -30.29
CA GLU A 14 3.22 15.63 -30.02
C GLU A 14 2.16 14.61 -29.55
N THR A 15 1.02 14.49 -30.25
CA THR A 15 -0.05 13.56 -29.87
C THR A 15 0.40 12.11 -29.83
N LYS A 16 1.31 11.70 -30.73
CA LYS A 16 1.89 10.36 -30.75
C LYS A 16 2.65 10.05 -29.46
N THR A 17 3.54 10.96 -29.03
CA THR A 17 4.30 10.83 -27.78
C THR A 17 3.39 10.78 -26.56
N LEU A 18 2.29 11.55 -26.55
CA LEU A 18 1.30 11.53 -25.47
C LEU A 18 0.56 10.18 -25.39
N ILE A 19 0.22 9.59 -26.54
CA ILE A 19 -0.40 8.26 -26.60
C ILE A 19 0.58 7.18 -26.14
N GLU A 20 1.84 7.22 -26.57
CA GLU A 20 2.86 6.27 -26.12
C GLU A 20 3.04 6.33 -24.59
N LYS A 21 3.11 7.53 -24.00
CA LYS A 21 3.16 7.72 -22.54
C LYS A 21 1.88 7.27 -21.83
N LEU A 22 0.73 7.40 -22.47
CA LEU A 22 -0.54 6.90 -21.92
C LEU A 22 -0.44 5.38 -21.71
N HIS A 23 -0.04 4.63 -22.74
CA HIS A 23 0.14 3.19 -22.65
C HIS A 23 1.20 2.80 -21.61
N GLU A 24 2.33 3.50 -21.57
CA GLU A 24 3.37 3.27 -20.56
C GLU A 24 2.83 3.41 -19.13
N TYR A 25 1.99 4.41 -18.87
CA TYR A 25 1.40 4.62 -17.54
C TYR A 25 0.25 3.65 -17.23
N GLU A 26 -0.48 3.16 -18.23
CA GLU A 26 -1.45 2.08 -18.07
C GLU A 26 -0.76 0.77 -17.66
N ASP A 27 0.30 0.39 -18.37
CA ASP A 27 1.13 -0.78 -18.04
C ASP A 27 1.77 -0.65 -16.65
N ALA A 28 2.26 0.54 -16.30
CA ALA A 28 2.86 0.78 -15.00
C ALA A 28 1.84 0.66 -13.85
N LEU A 29 0.61 1.14 -14.06
CA LEU A 29 -0.48 1.00 -13.09
C LEU A 29 -0.87 -0.47 -12.91
N GLU A 30 -1.03 -1.20 -14.01
CA GLU A 30 -1.35 -2.63 -13.97
C GLU A 30 -0.29 -3.42 -13.19
N LYS A 31 0.99 -3.21 -13.51
CA LYS A 31 2.11 -3.86 -12.79
C LYS A 31 2.11 -3.53 -11.31
N ALA A 32 1.84 -2.28 -10.94
CA ALA A 32 1.77 -1.87 -9.54
C ALA A 32 0.61 -2.55 -8.80
N MET A 33 -0.56 -2.65 -9.43
CA MET A 33 -1.74 -3.32 -8.87
C MET A 33 -1.53 -4.82 -8.70
N ILE A 34 -0.92 -5.48 -9.68
CA ILE A 34 -0.55 -6.91 -9.58
C ILE A 34 0.43 -7.12 -8.43
N ALA A 35 1.49 -6.30 -8.34
CA ALA A 35 2.47 -6.41 -7.27
C ALA A 35 1.87 -6.19 -5.87
N GLU A 36 0.95 -5.23 -5.73
CA GLU A 36 0.20 -5.01 -4.49
C GLU A 36 -0.65 -6.24 -4.13
N ALA A 37 -1.40 -6.78 -5.09
CA ALA A 37 -2.26 -7.94 -4.88
C ALA A 37 -1.44 -9.18 -4.50
N ASP A 38 -0.35 -9.45 -5.20
CA ASP A 38 0.55 -10.57 -4.93
C ASP A 38 1.17 -10.44 -3.53
N PHE A 39 1.62 -9.24 -3.16
CA PHE A 39 2.17 -8.98 -1.83
C PHE A 39 1.13 -9.20 -0.73
N LYS A 40 -0.10 -8.71 -0.93
CA LYS A 40 -1.22 -8.93 0.02
C LYS A 40 -1.57 -10.41 0.16
N ASN A 41 -1.63 -11.15 -0.95
CA ASN A 41 -1.94 -12.58 -0.95
C ASN A 41 -0.87 -13.39 -0.23
N ALA A 42 0.41 -13.12 -0.53
CA ALA A 42 1.55 -13.80 0.09
C ALA A 42 1.62 -13.56 1.62
N ASN A 43 1.12 -12.40 2.09
CA ASN A 43 1.23 -12.01 3.49
C ASN A 43 -0.11 -11.94 4.24
N HIS A 44 -1.19 -12.52 3.68
CA HIS A 44 -2.55 -12.40 4.23
C HIS A 44 -2.66 -12.77 5.72
N SER A 45 -1.85 -13.73 6.19
CA SER A 45 -1.83 -14.19 7.59
C SER A 45 -1.35 -13.11 8.58
N TYR A 46 -0.60 -12.13 8.09
CA TYR A 46 -0.10 -10.98 8.85
C TYR A 46 -1.00 -9.74 8.72
N LEU A 47 -1.98 -9.77 7.81
CA LEU A 47 -2.88 -8.65 7.52
C LEU A 47 -4.19 -8.80 8.30
N GLY A 48 -4.59 -7.76 9.03
CA GLY A 48 -5.85 -7.74 9.77
C GLY A 48 -5.92 -6.68 10.86
N SER A 49 -7.10 -6.53 11.46
CA SER A 49 -7.27 -5.67 12.64
C SER A 49 -6.76 -6.40 13.89
N GLY A 50 -5.62 -5.97 14.41
CA GLY A 50 -4.99 -6.52 15.62
C GLY A 50 -3.93 -7.58 15.33
N ASP A 51 -3.58 -8.36 16.36
CA ASP A 51 -2.49 -9.35 16.27
C ASP A 51 -2.74 -10.43 15.19
N CYS A 52 -1.71 -10.77 14.44
CA CYS A 52 -1.74 -11.86 13.46
C CYS A 52 -1.87 -13.23 14.14
N GLN A 53 -2.17 -14.27 13.37
CA GLN A 53 -2.37 -15.62 13.92
C GLN A 53 -1.14 -16.13 14.69
N GLU A 54 0.06 -15.81 14.22
CA GLU A 54 1.32 -16.20 14.84
C GLU A 54 1.50 -15.53 16.21
N VAL A 55 1.27 -14.22 16.30
CA VAL A 55 1.29 -13.46 17.57
C VAL A 55 0.22 -13.99 18.53
N LYS A 56 -0.98 -14.28 18.04
CA LYS A 56 -2.07 -14.88 18.85
C LYS A 56 -1.71 -16.26 19.39
N ARG A 57 -1.07 -17.10 18.58
CA ARG A 57 -0.59 -18.43 18.99
C ARG A 57 0.41 -18.31 20.14
N ILE A 58 1.44 -17.48 19.97
CA ILE A 58 2.49 -17.30 20.99
C ILE A 58 1.90 -16.71 22.28
N LEU A 59 1.00 -15.73 22.18
CA LEU A 59 0.32 -15.18 23.36
C LEU A 59 -0.54 -16.22 24.10
N ALA A 60 -1.21 -17.13 23.36
CA ALA A 60 -2.00 -18.20 23.98
C ALA A 60 -1.10 -19.22 24.69
N GLU A 61 0.04 -19.59 24.10
CA GLU A 61 1.03 -20.47 24.72
C GLU A 61 1.63 -19.85 25.98
N LEU A 62 1.99 -18.56 25.93
CA LEU A 62 2.46 -17.82 27.09
C LEU A 62 1.39 -17.69 28.18
N ALA A 63 0.13 -17.48 27.80
CA ALA A 63 -0.97 -17.39 28.76
C ALA A 63 -1.19 -18.72 29.50
N ALA A 64 -0.98 -19.86 28.83
CA ALA A 64 -1.01 -21.18 29.46
C ALA A 64 0.17 -21.44 30.40
N GLN A 65 1.32 -20.81 30.13
CA GLN A 65 2.53 -20.88 30.95
C GLN A 65 2.63 -19.77 32.01
N ALA A 66 1.59 -18.93 32.13
CA ALA A 66 1.61 -17.79 33.04
C ALA A 66 1.73 -18.25 34.50
N PRO A 67 2.66 -17.67 35.29
CA PRO A 67 2.93 -18.12 36.66
C PRO A 67 1.69 -18.05 37.56
N GLU A 68 1.51 -19.05 38.43
CA GLU A 68 0.34 -19.10 39.33
C GLU A 68 0.41 -18.08 40.47
N THR A 69 1.63 -17.65 40.82
CA THR A 69 1.92 -16.64 41.83
C THR A 69 2.60 -15.42 41.22
N ASN A 70 2.34 -14.25 41.80
CA ASN A 70 3.14 -13.07 41.51
C ASN A 70 4.51 -13.18 42.21
N GLY A 71 5.46 -12.29 41.89
CA GLY A 71 6.79 -12.24 42.54
C GLY A 71 6.79 -11.97 44.06
N ALA A 72 5.62 -12.02 44.72
CA ALA A 72 5.41 -11.92 46.16
C ALA A 72 4.62 -13.13 46.72
N ASP A 73 4.62 -14.28 46.03
CA ASP A 73 3.96 -15.54 46.39
C ASP A 73 2.43 -15.46 46.61
N LYS A 74 1.78 -14.40 46.14
CA LYS A 74 0.31 -14.30 46.13
C LYS A 74 -0.23 -14.82 44.81
N LYS A 75 -1.37 -15.52 44.86
CA LYS A 75 -2.09 -16.00 43.66
C LYS A 75 -2.26 -14.85 42.65
N MET A 76 -1.81 -15.08 41.42
CA MET A 76 -1.80 -14.05 40.39
C MET A 76 -3.25 -13.66 40.04
N THR A 77 -3.53 -12.35 40.11
CA THR A 77 -4.84 -11.81 39.70
C THR A 77 -4.93 -11.74 38.17
N VAL A 78 -6.15 -11.62 37.63
CA VAL A 78 -6.38 -11.45 36.18
C VAL A 78 -5.59 -10.25 35.64
N ALA A 79 -5.64 -9.10 36.31
CA ALA A 79 -4.86 -7.92 35.95
C ALA A 79 -3.33 -8.15 36.04
N GLY A 80 -2.87 -8.95 37.02
CA GLY A 80 -1.47 -9.34 37.13
C GLY A 80 -1.00 -10.20 35.96
N ARG A 81 -1.86 -11.12 35.49
CA ARG A 81 -1.61 -11.96 34.31
C ARG A 81 -1.57 -11.14 33.03
N GLU A 82 -2.48 -10.18 32.86
CA GLU A 82 -2.46 -9.25 31.72
C GLU A 82 -1.19 -8.40 31.67
N ASN A 83 -0.77 -7.86 32.83
CA ASN A 83 0.50 -7.11 32.92
C ASN A 83 1.72 -7.99 32.62
N TRP A 84 1.72 -9.25 33.06
CA TRP A 84 2.79 -10.20 32.73
C TRP A 84 2.81 -10.50 31.22
N LEU A 85 1.67 -10.78 30.60
CA LEU A 85 1.56 -10.98 29.14
C LEU A 85 1.99 -9.73 28.35
N HIS A 86 1.70 -8.55 28.87
CA HIS A 86 2.16 -7.29 28.26
C HIS A 86 3.68 -7.17 28.31
N LYS A 87 4.32 -7.52 29.43
CA LYS A 87 5.80 -7.57 29.53
C LYS A 87 6.41 -8.61 28.59
N GLN A 88 5.76 -9.75 28.41
CA GLN A 88 6.24 -10.78 27.49
C GLN A 88 6.28 -10.29 26.03
N ARG A 89 5.45 -9.32 25.62
CA ARG A 89 5.56 -8.73 24.28
C ARG A 89 6.90 -8.05 23.99
N THR A 90 7.64 -7.66 25.03
CA THR A 90 8.97 -7.05 24.92
C THR A 90 10.11 -7.96 25.37
N GLU A 91 9.84 -8.88 26.30
CA GLU A 91 10.84 -9.76 26.90
C GLU A 91 10.98 -11.10 26.15
N ASN A 92 9.93 -11.56 25.48
CA ASN A 92 9.97 -12.78 24.67
C ASN A 92 10.39 -12.45 23.24
N THR A 93 11.55 -12.96 22.83
CA THR A 93 12.13 -12.69 21.50
C THR A 93 11.26 -13.19 20.36
N GLU A 94 10.67 -14.39 20.48
CA GLU A 94 9.79 -14.97 19.45
C GLU A 94 8.54 -14.11 19.23
N LEU A 95 7.90 -13.67 20.32
CA LEU A 95 6.74 -12.80 20.28
C LEU A 95 7.08 -11.41 19.72
N SER A 96 8.20 -10.84 20.16
CA SER A 96 8.69 -9.55 19.66
C SER A 96 8.96 -9.61 18.16
N ASP A 97 9.65 -10.65 17.68
CA ASP A 97 9.98 -10.83 16.27
C ASP A 97 8.72 -11.01 15.42
N ALA A 98 7.73 -11.78 15.90
CA ALA A 98 6.45 -11.93 15.22
C ALA A 98 5.68 -10.59 15.11
N ILE A 99 5.68 -9.78 16.17
CA ILE A 99 5.08 -8.43 16.16
C ILE A 99 5.82 -7.50 15.18
N VAL A 100 7.16 -7.53 15.18
CA VAL A 100 7.98 -6.73 14.26
C VAL A 100 7.69 -7.12 12.81
N LYS A 101 7.65 -8.42 12.51
CA LYS A 101 7.31 -8.93 11.18
C LYS A 101 5.93 -8.48 10.74
N GLN A 102 4.93 -8.58 11.62
CA GLN A 102 3.57 -8.09 11.33
C GLN A 102 3.57 -6.59 10.99
N ARG A 103 4.28 -5.76 11.77
CA ARG A 103 4.40 -4.31 11.52
C ARG A 103 5.11 -4.02 10.20
N GLN A 104 6.16 -4.77 9.90
CA GLN A 104 6.92 -4.62 8.65
C GLN A 104 6.05 -4.94 7.44
N VAL A 105 5.27 -6.02 7.49
CA VAL A 105 4.32 -6.36 6.43
C VAL A 105 3.27 -5.26 6.27
N ALA A 106 2.69 -4.75 7.36
CA ALA A 106 1.70 -3.67 7.29
C ALA A 106 2.27 -2.41 6.63
N PHE A 107 3.49 -2.01 7.02
CA PHE A 107 4.19 -0.88 6.40
C PHE A 107 4.42 -1.09 4.90
N LEU A 108 4.83 -2.28 4.49
CA LEU A 108 5.05 -2.60 3.08
C LEU A 108 3.74 -2.63 2.27
N VAL A 109 2.62 -3.05 2.87
CA VAL A 109 1.30 -2.94 2.23
C VAL A 109 0.97 -1.48 1.94
N ASP A 110 1.22 -0.57 2.89
CA ASP A 110 0.98 0.86 2.70
C ASP A 110 1.89 1.44 1.60
N ASP A 111 3.16 1.03 1.55
CA ASP A 111 4.09 1.41 0.47
C ASP A 111 3.58 0.94 -0.91
N HIS A 112 3.09 -0.29 -1.02
CA HIS A 112 2.49 -0.78 -2.26
C HIS A 112 1.24 0.01 -2.67
N GLN A 113 0.37 0.36 -1.71
CA GLN A 113 -0.80 1.21 -1.98
C GLN A 113 -0.40 2.59 -2.49
N ILE A 114 0.61 3.22 -1.88
CA ILE A 114 1.14 4.51 -2.32
C ILE A 114 1.67 4.42 -3.75
N LYS A 115 2.38 3.34 -4.11
CA LYS A 115 2.88 3.13 -5.48
C LYS A 115 1.74 3.04 -6.49
N VAL A 116 0.66 2.32 -6.16
CA VAL A 116 -0.54 2.23 -7.00
C VAL A 116 -1.21 3.60 -7.14
N GLU A 117 -1.36 4.36 -6.06
CA GLU A 117 -1.93 5.72 -6.12
C GLU A 117 -1.08 6.67 -6.97
N LEU A 118 0.24 6.62 -6.83
CA LEU A 118 1.15 7.44 -7.64
C LEU A 118 1.05 7.08 -9.13
N ALA A 119 1.02 5.79 -9.47
CA ALA A 119 0.83 5.35 -10.85
C ALA A 119 -0.52 5.82 -11.41
N ARG A 120 -1.60 5.71 -10.62
CA ARG A 120 -2.94 6.20 -11.00
C ARG A 120 -2.95 7.70 -11.27
N ARG A 121 -2.34 8.51 -10.39
CA ARG A 121 -2.27 9.97 -10.56
C ARG A 121 -1.49 10.37 -11.82
N ARG A 122 -0.42 9.65 -12.15
CA ARG A 122 0.33 9.89 -13.41
C ARG A 122 -0.53 9.59 -14.64
N LEU A 123 -1.26 8.49 -14.61
CA LEU A 123 -2.20 8.11 -15.68
C LEU A 123 -3.33 9.14 -15.84
N GLU A 124 -3.90 9.61 -14.74
CA GLU A 124 -4.91 10.68 -14.77
C GLU A 124 -4.36 11.98 -15.35
N GLY A 125 -3.12 12.35 -14.97
CA GLY A 125 -2.43 13.52 -15.49
C GLY A 125 -2.25 13.48 -17.01
N ILE A 126 -1.75 12.36 -17.55
CA ILE A 126 -1.56 12.24 -19.01
C ILE A 126 -2.89 12.21 -19.76
N ARG A 127 -3.94 11.58 -19.20
CA ARG A 127 -5.30 11.59 -19.76
C ARG A 127 -5.86 13.00 -19.84
N ALA A 128 -5.66 13.82 -18.81
CA ALA A 128 -6.07 15.22 -18.81
C ALA A 128 -5.35 16.03 -19.89
N VAL A 129 -4.03 15.87 -20.04
CA VAL A 129 -3.24 16.53 -21.09
C VAL A 129 -3.70 16.10 -22.49
N LEU A 130 -3.95 14.81 -22.70
CA LEU A 130 -4.44 14.29 -23.97
C LEU A 130 -5.83 14.86 -24.29
N ALA A 131 -6.75 14.89 -23.32
CA ALA A 131 -8.09 15.46 -23.48
C ALA A 131 -8.04 16.95 -23.85
N LEU A 132 -7.21 17.75 -23.16
CA LEU A 132 -6.98 19.16 -23.49
C LEU A 132 -6.41 19.32 -24.90
N THR A 133 -5.45 18.47 -25.27
CA THR A 133 -4.83 18.50 -26.60
C THR A 133 -5.86 18.21 -27.69
N THR A 134 -6.74 17.23 -27.48
CA THR A 134 -7.85 16.91 -28.38
C THR A 134 -8.85 18.06 -28.51
N GLN A 135 -9.24 18.69 -27.39
CA GLN A 135 -10.15 19.84 -27.41
C GLN A 135 -9.56 21.02 -28.20
N GLN A 136 -8.27 21.31 -28.01
CA GLN A 136 -7.60 22.37 -28.74
C GLN A 136 -7.49 22.06 -30.24
N ILE A 137 -7.24 20.80 -30.62
CA ILE A 137 -7.28 20.37 -32.04
C ILE A 137 -8.68 20.60 -32.62
N ALA A 138 -9.73 20.18 -31.91
CA ALA A 138 -11.12 20.35 -32.36
C ALA A 138 -11.46 21.84 -32.55
N PHE A 139 -11.08 22.69 -31.59
CA PHE A 139 -11.26 24.14 -31.69
C PHE A 139 -10.55 24.74 -32.91
N LEU A 140 -9.31 24.33 -33.16
CA LEU A 140 -8.53 24.79 -34.31
C LEU A 140 -9.09 24.32 -35.66
N ALA A 141 -9.70 23.13 -35.68
CA ALA A 141 -10.31 22.54 -36.88
C ALA A 141 -11.73 23.07 -37.17
N SER A 142 -12.44 23.62 -36.17
CA SER A 142 -13.83 24.07 -36.29
C SER A 142 -14.03 25.47 -36.86
N GLY A 143 -12.97 26.16 -37.28
CA GLY A 143 -13.06 27.47 -37.93
C GLY A 143 -11.95 27.70 -38.92
#